data_AF-A0A2E7D599-F1
#
_entry.id   AF-A0A2E7D599-F1
#
_cell.length_a   1.000
_cell.length_b   1.000
_cell.length_c   1.000
_cell.angle_alpha   90.00
_cell.angle_beta   90.00
_cell.angle_gamma   90.00
#
_symmetry.space_group_name_H-M   'P 1'
#
loop_
_entity.id
_entity.type
_entity.pdbx_description
1 polymer ?
#
loop_
_entity_poly.entity_id
_entity_poly.type
_entity_poly.pdbx_seq_one_letter_code
_entity_poly.pdbx_strand_id
1 'polypeptide(L)'
;MTCSVGFADEKPKQTTQSKGLGLRSGLNVGSNPLDLIQRISVQKELKLNDEQTFQVREAFKTNKGKKLKLKDLQNLSKEARAKALEQHRAADYVRQKKLEALILQIVDKSQANRLRQLVVQRRGVAVFNEQSFAANLGLNAEQQASVSDLFLVYNTTRKNFFRDLGKYKPTERRRKAAEFLKSEADRENKLYTNLLAVLNAEQLKKFQQLRGAPFNFGK
;
A
#
# COMPACT_ATOMS: atom_id res chain seq x y z
N MET A 1 -35.25 -46.36 40.90
CA MET A 1 -33.91 -46.72 41.43
C MET A 1 -32.94 -46.73 40.27
N THR A 2 -31.77 -46.16 40.53
CA THR A 2 -30.73 -45.68 39.60
C THR A 2 -29.93 -46.79 38.92
N CYS A 3 -29.58 -46.63 37.64
CA CYS A 3 -28.33 -47.19 37.09
C CYS A 3 -27.90 -46.53 35.76
N SER A 4 -26.73 -45.89 35.82
CA SER A 4 -25.67 -45.73 34.82
C SER A 4 -26.02 -45.40 33.36
N VAL A 5 -25.76 -44.14 32.98
CA VAL A 5 -25.44 -43.77 31.60
C VAL A 5 -23.91 -43.64 31.49
N GLY A 6 -23.33 -44.50 30.65
CA GLY A 6 -21.90 -44.59 30.41
C GLY A 6 -21.34 -43.42 29.61
N PHE A 7 -20.09 -43.09 29.97
CA PHE A 7 -19.14 -42.30 29.20
C PHE A 7 -18.98 -42.85 27.78
N ALA A 8 -19.11 -41.98 26.78
CA ALA A 8 -18.47 -42.15 25.48
C ALA A 8 -17.85 -40.82 25.05
N ASP A 9 -16.52 -40.80 25.08
CA ASP A 9 -15.64 -39.77 24.55
C ASP A 9 -15.88 -39.55 23.05
N GLU A 10 -16.46 -38.42 22.66
CA GLU A 10 -16.26 -37.84 21.33
C GLU A 10 -15.55 -36.49 21.48
N LYS A 11 -14.22 -36.51 21.30
CA LYS A 11 -13.42 -35.30 21.15
C LYS A 11 -13.76 -34.65 19.79
N PRO A 12 -14.28 -33.41 19.73
CA PRO A 12 -14.30 -32.70 18.47
C PRO A 12 -12.86 -32.37 18.06
N LYS A 13 -12.47 -32.89 16.90
CA LYS A 13 -11.20 -32.63 16.22
C LYS A 13 -10.94 -31.11 16.19
N GLN A 14 -10.01 -30.66 17.01
CA GLN A 14 -9.40 -29.34 16.85
C GLN A 14 -8.62 -29.37 15.54
N THR A 15 -9.29 -29.00 14.45
CA THR A 15 -8.60 -28.50 13.26
C THR A 15 -7.89 -27.24 13.69
N THR A 16 -6.63 -27.37 14.08
CA THR A 16 -5.71 -26.27 14.32
C THR A 16 -5.47 -25.57 12.99
N GLN A 17 -6.43 -24.74 12.57
CA GLN A 17 -6.14 -23.56 11.77
C GLN A 17 -5.23 -22.69 12.62
N SER A 18 -3.94 -22.92 12.49
CA SER A 18 -2.93 -21.89 12.74
C SER A 18 -3.21 -20.76 11.75
N LYS A 19 -4.20 -19.92 12.08
CA LYS A 19 -4.28 -18.53 11.65
C LYS A 19 -3.08 -17.84 12.29
N GLY A 20 -1.90 -18.14 11.73
CA GLY A 20 -0.72 -17.33 11.86
C GLY A 20 -1.17 -15.92 11.62
N LEU A 21 -0.90 -15.08 12.61
CA LEU A 21 -1.23 -13.68 12.67
C LEU A 21 -0.75 -13.06 11.35
N GLY A 22 -1.65 -13.04 10.38
CA GLY A 22 -1.41 -12.45 9.09
C GLY A 22 -1.19 -11.00 9.41
N LEU A 23 0.08 -10.58 9.38
CA LEU A 23 0.43 -9.24 8.98
C LEU A 23 -0.20 -9.03 7.60
N ARG A 24 -1.52 -8.78 7.57
CA ARG A 24 -2.11 -7.74 6.74
C ARG A 24 -1.56 -6.44 7.29
N SER A 25 -0.23 -6.30 7.21
CA SER A 25 0.38 -5.02 7.12
C SER A 25 -0.38 -4.34 5.98
N GLY A 26 -1.10 -3.27 6.31
CA GLY A 26 -1.39 -2.16 5.41
C GLY A 26 -0.08 -1.46 4.99
N LEU A 27 0.98 -2.23 4.80
CA LEU A 27 2.11 -1.87 3.99
C LEU A 27 1.60 -2.02 2.57
N ASN A 28 1.29 -0.87 1.96
CA ASN A 28 1.38 -0.62 0.53
C ASN A 28 2.79 -0.96 0.00
N VAL A 29 3.28 -2.17 0.24
CA VAL A 29 4.49 -2.72 -0.36
C VAL A 29 4.00 -3.48 -1.58
N GLY A 30 3.93 -2.77 -2.70
CA GLY A 30 3.80 -3.38 -4.02
C GLY A 30 2.50 -3.18 -4.78
N SER A 31 1.58 -2.28 -4.38
CA SER A 31 0.56 -1.84 -5.33
C SER A 31 1.17 -0.78 -6.23
N ASN A 32 1.37 -1.15 -7.49
CA ASN A 32 1.70 -0.18 -8.52
C ASN A 32 0.55 0.84 -8.54
N PRO A 33 0.83 2.15 -8.49
CA PRO A 33 -0.23 3.16 -8.50
C PRO A 33 -1.16 2.99 -9.72
N LEU A 34 -0.63 2.44 -10.81
CA LEU A 34 -1.40 2.14 -12.02
C LEU A 34 -2.33 0.94 -11.88
N ASP A 35 -2.21 0.10 -10.85
CA ASP A 35 -3.16 -1.00 -10.60
C ASP A 35 -4.61 -0.50 -10.44
N LEU A 36 -4.79 0.78 -10.10
CA LEU A 36 -6.09 1.42 -9.99
C LEU A 36 -6.92 1.31 -11.26
N ILE A 37 -6.30 1.41 -12.44
CA ILE A 37 -7.02 1.37 -13.72
C ILE A 37 -7.66 0.00 -14.00
N GLN A 38 -7.25 -1.06 -13.29
CA GLN A 38 -7.89 -2.37 -13.39
C GLN A 38 -9.21 -2.46 -12.64
N ARG A 39 -9.50 -1.50 -11.74
CA ARG A 39 -10.74 -1.50 -10.95
C ARG A 39 -11.90 -1.00 -11.80
N ILE A 40 -13.00 -1.74 -11.81
CA ILE A 40 -14.22 -1.38 -12.56
C ILE A 40 -14.71 0.03 -12.20
N SER A 41 -14.66 0.43 -10.93
CA SER A 41 -15.05 1.79 -10.50
C SER A 41 -14.20 2.87 -11.15
N VAL A 42 -12.88 2.65 -11.26
CA VAL A 42 -11.95 3.58 -11.91
C VAL A 42 -12.12 3.57 -13.43
N GLN A 43 -12.36 2.41 -14.04
CA GLN A 43 -12.62 2.31 -15.48
C GLN A 43 -13.87 3.11 -15.88
N LYS A 44 -14.93 3.02 -15.07
CA LYS A 44 -16.16 3.82 -15.25
C LYS A 44 -15.92 5.32 -15.07
N GLU A 45 -15.15 5.70 -14.05
CA GLU A 45 -14.76 7.10 -13.82
C GLU A 45 -13.97 7.69 -15.00
N LEU A 46 -13.03 6.90 -15.54
CA LEU A 46 -12.24 7.27 -16.71
C LEU A 46 -13.00 7.13 -18.03
N LYS A 47 -14.22 6.59 -17.98
CA LYS A 47 -15.06 6.30 -19.15
C LYS A 47 -14.28 5.52 -20.21
N LEU A 48 -13.52 4.52 -19.79
CA LEU A 48 -12.81 3.64 -20.73
C LEU A 48 -13.83 2.90 -21.59
N ASN A 49 -13.61 2.88 -22.90
CA ASN A 49 -14.40 2.04 -23.79
C ASN A 49 -13.98 0.56 -23.65
N ASP A 50 -14.72 -0.34 -24.30
CA ASP A 50 -14.48 -1.79 -24.20
C ASP A 50 -13.10 -2.19 -24.75
N GLU A 51 -12.66 -1.55 -25.84
CA GLU A 51 -11.35 -1.78 -26.45
C GLU A 51 -10.22 -1.34 -25.51
N GLN A 52 -10.28 -0.14 -24.95
CA GLN A 52 -9.32 0.37 -23.96
C GLN A 52 -9.29 -0.54 -22.73
N THR A 53 -10.46 -0.99 -22.26
CA THR A 53 -10.56 -1.90 -21.11
C THR A 53 -9.90 -3.25 -21.39
N PHE A 54 -10.07 -3.78 -22.61
CA PHE A 54 -9.39 -4.98 -23.06
C PHE A 54 -7.88 -4.79 -23.14
N GLN A 55 -7.41 -3.73 -23.81
CA GLN A 55 -5.99 -3.39 -23.95
C GLN A 55 -5.30 -3.19 -22.60
N VAL A 56 -5.95 -2.49 -21.67
CA VAL A 56 -5.46 -2.34 -20.28
C VAL A 56 -5.26 -3.71 -19.65
N ARG A 57 -6.26 -4.60 -19.74
CA ARG A 57 -6.19 -5.95 -19.16
C ARG A 57 -5.04 -6.76 -19.77
N GLU A 58 -4.86 -6.69 -21.09
CA GLU A 58 -3.75 -7.38 -21.77
C GLU A 58 -2.39 -6.79 -21.41
N ALA A 59 -2.26 -5.47 -21.26
CA ALA A 59 -1.04 -4.82 -20.79
C ALA A 59 -0.61 -5.33 -19.41
N PHE A 60 -1.56 -5.55 -18.49
CA PHE A 60 -1.26 -6.13 -17.18
C PHE A 60 -0.92 -7.62 -17.23
N LYS A 61 -1.57 -8.40 -18.10
CA LYS A 61 -1.25 -9.83 -18.27
C LYS A 61 0.16 -10.02 -18.83
N THR A 62 0.51 -9.26 -19.86
CA THR A 62 1.81 -9.31 -20.54
C THR A 62 2.93 -8.77 -19.66
N ASN A 63 2.66 -7.73 -18.86
CA ASN A 63 3.65 -7.16 -17.93
C ASN A 63 3.70 -7.88 -16.56
N LYS A 64 3.14 -9.10 -16.45
CA LYS A 64 3.12 -9.84 -15.20
C LYS A 64 4.53 -10.32 -14.85
N GLY A 65 5.15 -9.68 -13.86
CA GLY A 65 6.46 -10.06 -13.35
C GLY A 65 6.47 -11.36 -12.56
N LYS A 66 7.65 -12.00 -12.47
CA LYS A 66 7.89 -13.06 -11.49
C LYS A 66 7.73 -12.48 -10.08
N LYS A 67 6.76 -12.99 -9.33
CA LYS A 67 6.60 -12.66 -7.91
C LYS A 67 7.78 -13.23 -7.15
N LEU A 68 8.42 -12.41 -6.33
CA LEU A 68 9.45 -12.88 -5.41
C LEU A 68 8.78 -13.78 -4.36
N LYS A 69 9.14 -15.07 -4.34
CA LYS A 69 8.63 -15.96 -3.31
C LYS A 69 9.51 -15.78 -2.09
N LEU A 70 8.91 -15.37 -0.97
CA LEU A 70 9.64 -15.17 0.27
C LEU A 70 10.36 -16.45 0.74
N LYS A 71 9.81 -17.62 0.39
CA LYS A 71 10.43 -18.94 0.63
C LYS A 71 11.80 -19.08 -0.03
N ASP A 72 11.96 -18.57 -1.25
CA ASP A 72 13.22 -18.66 -2.02
C ASP A 72 14.33 -17.83 -1.36
N LEU A 73 13.97 -16.85 -0.52
CA LEU A 73 14.90 -15.99 0.22
C LEU A 73 15.29 -16.52 1.61
N GLN A 74 14.57 -17.53 2.13
CA GLN A 74 14.77 -18.01 3.50
C GLN A 74 16.12 -18.71 3.67
N ASN A 75 16.52 -19.49 2.66
CA ASN A 75 17.75 -20.28 2.68
C ASN A 75 19.00 -19.51 2.24
N LEU A 76 18.85 -18.25 1.78
CA LEU A 76 19.97 -17.43 1.34
C LEU A 76 20.70 -16.77 2.52
N SER A 77 22.01 -16.55 2.36
CA SER A 77 22.79 -15.68 3.25
C SER A 77 22.22 -14.26 3.25
N LYS A 78 22.53 -13.47 4.29
CA LYS A 78 22.03 -12.08 4.42
C LYS A 78 22.39 -11.22 3.20
N GLU A 79 23.61 -11.35 2.71
CA GLU A 79 24.12 -10.62 1.56
C GLU A 79 23.46 -11.08 0.26
N ALA A 80 23.36 -12.39 0.03
CA ALA A 80 22.68 -12.94 -1.14
C ALA A 80 21.19 -12.56 -1.17
N ARG A 81 20.53 -12.51 0.01
CA ARG A 81 19.16 -12.02 0.16
C ARG A 81 19.04 -10.53 -0.18
N ALA A 82 19.96 -9.70 0.29
CA ALA A 82 19.98 -8.26 -0.02
C ALA A 82 20.09 -8.02 -1.53
N LYS A 83 21.03 -8.71 -2.18
CA LYS A 83 21.24 -8.63 -3.63
C LYS A 83 20.03 -9.13 -4.42
N ALA A 84 19.42 -10.24 -4.01
CA ALA A 84 18.20 -10.77 -4.65
C ALA A 84 17.01 -9.79 -4.54
N LEU A 85 16.86 -9.14 -3.39
CA LEU A 85 15.83 -8.11 -3.19
C LEU A 85 16.08 -6.87 -4.04
N GLU A 86 17.33 -6.42 -4.14
CA GLU A 86 17.71 -5.29 -4.98
C GLU A 86 17.45 -5.56 -6.46
N GLN A 87 17.89 -6.72 -6.97
CA GLN A 87 17.62 -7.14 -8.34
C GLN A 87 16.12 -7.23 -8.63
N HIS A 88 15.35 -7.76 -7.68
CA HIS A 88 13.89 -7.83 -7.82
C HIS A 88 13.25 -6.44 -7.88
N ARG A 89 13.68 -5.50 -7.02
CA ARG A 89 13.23 -4.10 -7.04
C ARG A 89 13.58 -3.40 -8.34
N ALA A 90 14.80 -3.55 -8.84
CA ALA A 90 15.23 -2.98 -10.11
C ALA A 90 14.39 -3.52 -11.28
N ALA A 91 14.16 -4.84 -11.32
CA ALA A 91 13.31 -5.47 -12.32
C ALA A 91 11.85 -5.01 -12.22
N ASP A 92 11.32 -4.83 -11.00
CA ASP A 92 10.00 -4.26 -10.76
C ASP A 92 9.90 -2.82 -11.26
N TYR A 93 10.90 -1.98 -11.00
CA TYR A 93 10.94 -0.59 -11.47
C TYR A 93 10.85 -0.51 -12.99
N VAL A 94 11.69 -1.28 -13.70
CA VAL A 94 11.68 -1.33 -15.18
C VAL A 94 10.32 -1.80 -15.69
N ARG A 95 9.74 -2.85 -15.08
CA ARG A 95 8.39 -3.33 -15.45
C ARG A 95 7.31 -2.27 -15.22
N GLN A 96 7.36 -1.56 -14.11
CA GLN A 96 6.38 -0.51 -13.80
C GLN A 96 6.46 0.62 -14.82
N LYS A 97 7.68 1.05 -15.20
CA LYS A 97 7.87 2.06 -16.24
C LYS A 97 7.39 1.64 -17.62
N LYS A 98 7.61 0.37 -17.99
CA LYS A 98 7.07 -0.17 -19.24
C LYS A 98 5.55 -0.17 -19.25
N LEU A 99 4.92 -0.61 -18.16
CA LEU A 99 3.46 -0.59 -18.02
C LEU A 99 2.91 0.83 -18.02
N GLU A 100 3.58 1.77 -17.34
CA GLU A 100 3.23 3.19 -17.37
C GLU A 100 3.17 3.73 -18.80
N ALA A 101 4.20 3.44 -19.60
CA ALA A 101 4.25 3.84 -21.01
C ALA A 101 3.12 3.21 -21.84
N LEU A 102 2.85 1.91 -21.67
CA LEU A 102 1.78 1.22 -22.39
C LEU A 102 0.39 1.79 -22.04
N ILE A 103 0.14 2.03 -20.75
CA ILE A 103 -1.14 2.61 -20.32
C ILE A 103 -1.34 4.01 -20.90
N LEU A 104 -0.29 4.84 -20.95
CA LEU A 104 -0.34 6.17 -21.55
C LEU A 104 -0.56 6.18 -23.07
N GLN A 105 -0.34 5.06 -23.76
CA GLN A 105 -0.69 4.89 -25.18
C GLN A 105 -2.15 4.48 -25.38
N ILE A 106 -2.75 3.81 -24.40
CA ILE A 106 -4.14 3.32 -24.45
C ILE A 106 -5.13 4.42 -24.08
N VAL A 107 -4.79 5.22 -23.07
CA VAL A 107 -5.67 6.28 -22.55
C VAL A 107 -5.32 7.63 -23.16
N ASP A 108 -6.33 8.48 -23.32
CA ASP A 108 -6.10 9.86 -23.79
C ASP A 108 -5.48 10.75 -22.69
N LYS A 109 -5.14 12.00 -23.06
CA LYS A 109 -4.52 12.96 -22.14
C LYS A 109 -5.40 13.32 -20.94
N SER A 110 -6.72 13.41 -21.13
CA SER A 110 -7.69 13.72 -20.08
C SER A 110 -7.81 12.55 -19.10
N GLN A 111 -7.96 11.34 -19.62
CA GLN A 111 -7.99 10.09 -18.87
C GLN A 111 -6.69 9.87 -18.09
N ALA A 112 -5.52 10.11 -18.71
CA ALA A 112 -4.22 10.04 -18.05
C ALA A 112 -4.12 11.03 -16.88
N ASN A 113 -4.58 12.28 -17.07
CA ASN A 113 -4.57 13.27 -16.01
C ASN A 113 -5.49 12.87 -14.85
N ARG A 114 -6.71 12.41 -15.16
CA ARG A 114 -7.64 11.93 -14.14
C ARG A 114 -7.10 10.70 -13.41
N LEU A 115 -6.45 9.77 -14.11
CA LEU A 115 -5.79 8.63 -13.48
C LEU A 115 -4.70 9.07 -12.49
N ARG A 116 -3.86 10.06 -12.86
CA ARG A 116 -2.86 10.62 -11.93
C ARG A 116 -3.50 11.23 -10.69
N GLN A 117 -4.60 11.96 -10.83
CA GLN A 117 -5.37 12.49 -9.69
C GLN A 117 -5.88 11.38 -8.78
N LEU A 118 -6.43 10.31 -9.36
CA LEU A 118 -6.88 9.14 -8.61
C LEU A 118 -5.72 8.44 -7.88
N VAL A 119 -4.54 8.37 -8.51
CA VAL A 119 -3.32 7.87 -7.87
C VAL A 119 -2.96 8.71 -6.65
N VAL A 120 -2.95 10.04 -6.76
CA VAL A 120 -2.68 10.96 -5.64
C VAL A 120 -3.69 10.72 -4.50
N GLN A 121 -4.98 10.64 -4.83
CA GLN A 121 -6.03 10.38 -3.84
C GLN A 121 -5.87 9.03 -3.14
N ARG A 122 -5.51 7.98 -3.89
CA ARG A 122 -5.33 6.64 -3.33
C ARG A 122 -4.08 6.55 -2.45
N ARG A 123 -2.99 7.18 -2.89
CA ARG A 123 -1.71 7.16 -2.15
C ARG A 123 -1.78 8.00 -0.88
N GLY A 124 -2.65 9.00 -0.83
CA GLY A 124 -2.84 9.82 0.36
C GLY A 124 -1.54 10.49 0.77
N VAL A 125 -1.16 10.36 2.05
CA VAL A 125 0.09 10.92 2.58
C VAL A 125 1.33 10.39 1.85
N ALA A 126 1.32 9.15 1.37
CA ALA A 126 2.52 8.51 0.84
C ALA A 126 3.09 9.22 -0.40
N VAL A 127 2.26 10.00 -1.13
CA VAL A 127 2.68 10.73 -2.33
C VAL A 127 3.76 11.79 -2.03
N PHE A 128 3.81 12.33 -0.81
CA PHE A 128 4.79 13.32 -0.40
C PHE A 128 6.22 12.77 -0.31
N ASN A 129 6.40 11.44 -0.21
CA ASN A 129 7.71 10.79 -0.26
C ASN A 129 8.23 10.55 -1.69
N GLU A 130 7.42 10.82 -2.71
CA GLU A 130 7.85 10.60 -4.09
C GLU A 130 8.61 11.81 -4.60
N GLN A 131 9.86 11.60 -5.02
CA GLN A 131 10.71 12.67 -5.51
C GLN A 131 10.08 13.43 -6.70
N SER A 132 9.41 12.72 -7.62
CA SER A 132 8.71 13.33 -8.75
C SER A 132 7.54 14.21 -8.31
N PHE A 133 6.81 13.81 -7.25
CA PHE A 133 5.71 14.59 -6.71
C PHE A 133 6.21 15.80 -5.92
N ALA A 134 7.23 15.63 -5.09
CA ALA A 134 7.89 16.71 -4.36
C ALA A 134 8.46 17.77 -5.32
N ALA A 135 9.11 17.34 -6.41
CA ALA A 135 9.60 18.22 -7.46
C ALA A 135 8.44 18.92 -8.19
N ASN A 136 7.35 18.22 -8.50
CA ASN A 136 6.19 18.85 -9.12
C ASN A 136 5.53 19.86 -8.17
N LEU A 137 5.45 19.60 -6.87
CA LEU A 137 4.98 20.59 -5.90
C LEU A 137 5.96 21.75 -5.69
N GLY A 138 7.22 21.62 -6.10
CA GLY A 138 8.25 22.64 -5.89
C GLY A 138 8.62 22.75 -4.42
N LEU A 139 8.72 21.63 -3.69
CA LEU A 139 9.19 21.63 -2.31
C LEU A 139 10.68 22.02 -2.27
N ASN A 140 11.01 23.01 -1.45
CA ASN A 140 12.41 23.38 -1.21
C ASN A 140 13.11 22.37 -0.28
N ALA A 141 14.41 22.52 -0.06
CA ALA A 141 15.20 21.59 0.75
C ALA A 141 14.71 21.47 2.20
N GLU A 142 14.30 22.58 2.81
CA GLU A 142 13.79 22.62 4.19
C GLU A 142 12.43 21.92 4.32
N GLN A 143 11.53 22.13 3.37
CA GLN A 143 10.25 21.45 3.29
C GLN A 143 10.43 19.95 3.05
N GLN A 144 11.35 19.56 2.17
CA GLN A 144 11.68 18.15 1.93
C GLN A 144 12.25 17.47 3.18
N ALA A 145 13.13 18.15 3.92
CA ALA A 145 13.64 17.68 5.20
C ALA A 145 12.50 17.50 6.23
N SER A 146 11.63 18.50 6.35
CA SER A 146 10.46 18.45 7.25
C SER A 146 9.52 17.30 6.92
N VAL A 147 9.23 17.08 5.63
CA VAL A 147 8.44 15.93 5.16
C VAL A 147 9.12 14.61 5.54
N SER A 148 10.42 14.49 5.29
CA SER A 148 11.21 13.29 5.64
C SER A 148 11.17 13.00 7.14
N ASP A 149 11.32 14.02 7.99
CA ASP A 149 11.30 13.88 9.44
C ASP A 149 9.91 13.43 9.95
N LEU A 150 8.83 13.99 9.40
CA LEU A 150 7.47 13.56 9.71
C LEU A 150 7.27 12.07 9.39
N PHE A 151 7.77 11.61 8.25
CA PHE A 151 7.73 10.19 7.90
C PHE A 151 8.64 9.33 8.78
N LEU A 152 9.82 9.82 9.16
CA LEU A 152 10.73 9.11 10.04
C LEU A 152 10.09 8.89 11.42
N VAL A 153 9.47 9.90 12.00
CA VAL A 153 8.75 9.82 13.29
C VAL A 153 7.59 8.82 13.18
N TYR A 154 6.78 8.94 12.13
CA TYR A 154 5.66 8.04 11.88
C TYR A 154 6.11 6.57 11.76
N ASN A 155 7.11 6.32 10.92
CA ASN A 155 7.62 4.97 10.65
C ASN A 155 8.36 4.38 11.86
N THR A 156 9.10 5.20 12.61
CA THR A 156 9.82 4.76 13.81
C THR A 156 8.86 4.36 14.92
N THR A 157 7.79 5.15 15.14
CA THR A 157 6.72 4.81 16.08
C THR A 157 6.12 3.45 15.75
N ARG A 158 5.78 3.24 14.47
CA ARG A 158 5.22 1.97 14.00
C ARG A 158 6.22 0.81 14.14
N LYS A 159 7.46 0.99 13.70
CA LYS A 159 8.52 -0.02 13.78
C LYS A 159 8.78 -0.44 15.22
N ASN A 160 8.90 0.52 16.14
CA ASN A 160 9.13 0.26 17.55
C ASN A 160 7.95 -0.49 18.17
N PHE A 161 6.72 -0.05 17.88
CA PHE A 161 5.52 -0.75 18.33
C PHE A 161 5.50 -2.22 17.89
N PHE A 162 5.69 -2.50 16.60
CA PHE A 162 5.69 -3.88 16.09
C PHE A 162 6.87 -4.72 16.58
N ARG A 163 8.03 -4.10 16.83
CA ARG A 163 9.17 -4.77 17.49
C ARG A 163 8.79 -5.16 18.94
N ASP A 164 8.18 -4.25 19.67
CA ASP A 164 7.81 -4.44 21.08
C ASP A 164 6.60 -5.37 21.25
N LEU A 165 5.75 -5.53 20.23
CA LEU A 165 4.69 -6.55 20.21
C LEU A 165 5.21 -7.97 20.47
N GLY A 166 6.47 -8.26 20.10
CA GLY A 166 7.11 -9.55 20.35
C GLY A 166 7.27 -9.87 21.84
N LYS A 167 7.30 -8.86 22.71
CA LYS A 167 7.51 -9.01 24.17
C LYS A 167 6.26 -9.49 24.92
N TYR A 168 5.08 -9.41 24.30
CA TYR A 168 3.82 -9.75 24.94
C TYR A 168 3.38 -11.19 24.66
N LYS A 169 2.59 -11.76 25.59
CA LYS A 169 1.90 -13.05 25.42
C LYS A 169 0.92 -12.98 24.23
N PRO A 170 0.57 -14.11 23.58
CA PRO A 170 -0.22 -14.12 22.35
C PRO A 170 -1.57 -13.40 22.43
N THR A 171 -2.28 -13.52 23.56
CA THR A 171 -3.59 -12.87 23.78
C THR A 171 -3.45 -11.35 23.91
N GLU A 172 -2.50 -10.88 24.69
CA GLU A 172 -2.20 -9.45 24.87
C GLU A 172 -1.66 -8.80 23.61
N ARG A 173 -0.81 -9.53 22.86
CA ARG A 173 -0.28 -9.10 21.57
C ARG A 173 -1.41 -8.76 20.59
N ARG A 174 -2.44 -9.61 20.52
CA ARG A 174 -3.61 -9.40 19.66
C ARG A 174 -4.38 -8.14 20.08
N ARG A 175 -4.62 -7.98 21.39
CA ARG A 175 -5.33 -6.80 21.92
C ARG A 175 -4.58 -5.50 21.59
N LYS A 176 -3.29 -5.42 21.94
CA LYS A 176 -2.45 -4.23 21.67
C LYS A 176 -2.35 -3.94 20.18
N ALA A 177 -2.15 -4.97 19.34
CA ALA A 177 -2.13 -4.79 17.89
C ALA A 177 -3.46 -4.24 17.35
N ALA A 178 -4.60 -4.71 17.87
CA ALA A 178 -5.91 -4.20 17.47
C ALA A 178 -6.10 -2.73 17.89
N GLU A 179 -5.70 -2.34 19.10
CA GLU A 179 -5.74 -0.95 19.58
C GLU A 179 -4.84 -0.03 18.75
N PHE A 180 -3.65 -0.50 18.40
CA PHE A 180 -2.78 0.22 17.49
C PHE A 180 -3.44 0.38 16.12
N LEU A 181 -3.97 -0.69 15.52
CA LEU A 181 -4.62 -0.59 14.22
C LEU A 181 -5.87 0.32 14.23
N LYS A 182 -6.63 0.35 15.32
CA LYS A 182 -7.76 1.28 15.49
C LYS A 182 -7.32 2.75 15.48
N SER A 183 -6.15 3.05 16.05
CA SER A 183 -5.59 4.40 16.12
C SER A 183 -4.70 4.77 14.92
N GLU A 184 -4.53 3.88 13.94
CA GLU A 184 -3.70 4.13 12.76
C GLU A 184 -4.30 5.21 11.87
N ALA A 185 -5.63 5.21 11.69
CA ALA A 185 -6.31 6.25 10.91
C ALA A 185 -6.09 7.64 11.50
N ASP A 186 -6.15 7.78 12.83
CA ASP A 186 -5.89 9.06 13.50
C ASP A 186 -4.43 9.50 13.36
N ARG A 187 -3.48 8.56 13.43
CA ARG A 187 -2.07 8.86 13.19
C ARG A 187 -1.81 9.29 11.75
N GLU A 188 -2.43 8.62 10.79
CA GLU A 188 -2.33 8.98 9.37
C GLU A 188 -2.97 10.34 9.09
N ASN A 189 -4.12 10.65 9.70
CA ASN A 189 -4.75 11.97 9.62
C ASN A 189 -3.87 13.06 10.23
N LYS A 190 -3.28 12.82 11.41
CA LYS A 190 -2.34 13.77 12.03
C LYS A 190 -1.12 14.00 11.14
N LEU A 191 -0.55 12.94 10.58
CA LEU A 191 0.55 13.04 9.62
C LEU A 191 0.12 13.88 8.41
N TYR A 192 -1.08 13.65 7.86
CA TYR A 192 -1.61 14.41 6.74
C TYR A 192 -1.75 15.90 7.06
N THR A 193 -2.34 16.26 8.20
CA THR A 193 -2.46 17.66 8.64
C THR A 193 -1.10 18.33 8.77
N ASN A 194 -0.12 17.65 9.38
CA ASN A 194 1.22 18.19 9.54
C ASN A 194 1.93 18.36 8.19
N LEU A 195 1.76 17.42 7.25
CA LEU A 195 2.31 17.53 5.90
C LEU A 195 1.71 18.72 5.14
N LEU A 196 0.40 18.97 5.28
CA LEU A 196 -0.23 20.14 4.66
C LEU A 196 0.27 21.46 5.26
N ALA A 197 0.59 21.49 6.55
CA ALA A 197 1.12 22.67 7.22
C ALA A 197 2.54 23.05 6.76
N VAL A 198 3.30 22.11 6.18
CA VAL A 198 4.61 22.38 5.57
C VAL A 198 4.46 23.13 4.23
N LEU A 199 3.31 23.01 3.57
CA LEU A 199 3.07 23.63 2.28
C LEU A 199 2.69 25.10 2.43
N ASN A 200 3.22 25.96 1.57
CA ASN A 200 2.73 27.32 1.43
C ASN A 200 1.40 27.36 0.65
N ALA A 201 0.78 28.55 0.59
CA ALA A 201 -0.53 28.72 -0.06
C ALA A 201 -0.55 28.30 -1.54
N GLU A 202 0.51 28.59 -2.30
CA GLU A 202 0.61 28.23 -3.72
C GLU A 202 0.75 26.72 -3.90
N GLN A 203 1.59 26.09 -3.09
CA GLN A 203 1.80 24.64 -3.07
C GLN A 203 0.54 23.90 -2.65
N LEU A 204 -0.23 24.43 -1.68
CA LEU A 204 -1.50 23.87 -1.27
C LEU A 204 -2.53 23.93 -2.41
N LYS A 205 -2.61 25.04 -3.13
CA LYS A 205 -3.47 25.18 -4.32
C LYS A 205 -3.05 24.19 -5.41
N LYS A 206 -1.75 24.05 -5.68
CA LYS A 206 -1.21 23.09 -6.64
C LYS A 206 -1.52 21.64 -6.22
N PHE A 207 -1.36 21.32 -4.94
CA PHE A 207 -1.71 20.02 -4.38
C PHE A 207 -3.19 19.69 -4.59
N GLN A 208 -4.10 20.65 -4.35
CA GLN A 208 -5.53 20.46 -4.59
C GLN A 208 -5.83 20.20 -6.07
N GLN A 209 -5.17 20.89 -6.99
CA GLN A 209 -5.29 20.66 -8.44
C GLN A 209 -4.78 19.28 -8.85
N LEU A 210 -3.63 18.85 -8.30
CA LEU A 210 -3.05 17.52 -8.54
C LEU A 210 -3.89 16.40 -7.94
N ARG A 211 -4.61 16.66 -6.85
CA ARG A 211 -5.55 15.71 -6.25
C ARG A 211 -6.86 15.62 -7.05
N GLY A 212 -7.32 16.73 -7.63
CA GLY A 212 -8.56 16.80 -8.39
C GLY A 212 -9.83 16.56 -7.57
N ALA A 213 -10.94 16.34 -8.26
CA ALA A 213 -12.25 16.10 -7.64
C ALA A 213 -12.24 14.79 -6.82
N PRO A 214 -12.80 14.78 -5.59
CA PRO A 214 -12.87 13.59 -4.75
C PRO A 214 -13.50 12.40 -5.48
N PHE A 215 -12.96 11.20 -5.25
CA PHE A 215 -13.46 9.97 -5.84
C PHE A 215 -13.62 8.88 -4.77
N ASN A 216 -14.76 8.20 -4.79
CA ASN A 216 -15.01 7.06 -3.91
C ASN A 216 -14.54 5.77 -4.60
N PHE A 217 -13.47 5.18 -4.08
CA PHE A 217 -12.90 3.95 -4.63
C PHE A 217 -13.75 2.69 -4.41
N GLY A 218 -14.85 2.78 -3.66
CA GLY A 218 -15.62 1.63 -3.18
C GLY A 218 -14.85 0.83 -2.12
N LYS A 219 -15.58 0.10 -1.27
CA LYS A 219 -14.98 -0.89 -0.36
C LYS A 219 -14.60 -2.16 -1.11
#